data_AF-A0A6M1SRM6-F1
#
_entry.id   AF-A0A6M1SRM6-F1
#
_cell.length_a   1.000
_cell.length_b   1.000
_cell.length_c   1.000
_cell.angle_alpha   90.00
_cell.angle_beta   90.00
_cell.angle_gamma   90.00
#
_symmetry.space_group_name_H-M   'P 1'
#
loop_
_entity.id
_entity.type
_entity.pdbx_description
1 polymer ?
#
loop_
_entity_poly.entity_id
_entity_poly.type
_entity_poly.pdbx_seq_one_letter_code
_entity_poly.pdbx_strand_id
1 'polypeptide(L)'
;RYDRTSFGGRQVERFLRDQHCQVRDVCEVDELDAIVRLVANGVGVALVPEPRALDHWPSGIRAVSLDEHTFHRDIGVVYRGDSPGHEAARALTVLLMEYAPQG
;
A
#
# COMPACT_ATOMS: atom_id res chain seq x y z
N ARG A 1 6.63 7.77 7.46
CA ARG A 1 6.56 6.45 6.78
C ARG A 1 5.29 5.72 7.22
N TYR A 2 4.93 4.61 6.57
CA TYR A 2 3.84 3.76 7.05
C TYR A 2 4.07 3.27 8.49
N ASP A 3 3.02 3.15 9.28
CA ASP A 3 3.04 2.42 10.54
C ASP A 3 3.49 0.97 10.28
N ARG A 4 4.57 0.55 10.95
CA ARG A 4 5.18 -0.79 10.82
C ARG A 4 4.26 -1.94 11.24
N THR A 5 3.25 -1.67 12.05
CA THR A 5 2.25 -2.65 12.51
C THR A 5 1.13 -2.84 11.49
N SER A 6 1.00 -1.96 10.51
CA SER A 6 0.07 -2.11 9.40
C SER A 6 0.52 -3.20 8.42
N PHE A 7 -0.42 -3.73 7.63
CA PHE A 7 -0.12 -4.74 6.62
C PHE A 7 0.85 -4.22 5.54
N GLY A 8 0.67 -2.97 5.11
CA GLY A 8 1.58 -2.30 4.16
C GLY A 8 2.94 -2.00 4.78
N GLY A 9 2.96 -1.49 6.01
CA GLY A 9 4.19 -1.15 6.73
C GLY A 9 5.10 -2.35 6.97
N ARG A 10 4.55 -3.55 7.21
CA ARG A 10 5.37 -4.78 7.33
C ARG A 10 6.11 -5.15 6.05
N GLN A 11 5.52 -4.90 4.89
CA GLN A 11 6.19 -5.17 3.60
C GLN A 11 7.28 -4.13 3.33
N VAL A 12 6.99 -2.86 3.61
CA VAL A 12 7.97 -1.76 3.55
C VAL A 12 9.17 -2.06 4.48
N GLU A 13 8.93 -2.50 5.70
CA GLU A 13 10.00 -2.83 6.66
C GLU A 13 10.87 -3.99 6.18
N ARG A 14 10.25 -5.05 5.64
CA ARG A 14 10.99 -6.18 5.04
C ARG A 14 11.85 -5.73 3.87
N PHE A 15 11.28 -4.95 2.95
CA PHE A 15 11.99 -4.38 1.81
C PHE A 15 13.22 -3.57 2.26
N LEU A 16 13.04 -2.63 3.20
CA LEU A 16 14.13 -1.80 3.69
C LEU A 16 15.24 -2.62 4.35
N ARG A 17 14.87 -3.66 5.10
CA ARG A 17 15.82 -4.59 5.71
C ARG A 17 16.60 -5.38 4.66
N ASP A 18 15.92 -5.91 3.64
CA ASP A 18 16.54 -6.71 2.59
C ASP A 18 17.50 -5.86 1.72
N GLN A 19 17.17 -4.58 1.52
CA GLN A 19 18.03 -3.61 0.84
C GLN A 19 19.12 -3.00 1.74
N HIS A 20 19.23 -3.42 3.01
CA HIS A 20 20.19 -2.90 3.99
C HIS A 20 20.10 -1.36 4.19
N CYS A 21 18.91 -0.80 4.03
CA CYS A 21 18.66 0.63 4.18
C CYS A 21 18.53 1.00 5.66
N GLN A 22 19.40 1.88 6.15
CA GLN A 22 19.24 2.49 7.47
C GLN A 22 18.27 3.67 7.39
N VAL A 23 17.12 3.56 8.07
CA VAL A 23 16.09 4.60 8.06
C VAL A 23 16.17 5.43 9.34
N ARG A 24 16.10 6.75 9.19
CA ARG A 24 15.88 7.69 10.29
C ARG A 24 14.40 8.03 10.38
N ASP A 25 13.72 7.49 11.39
CA ASP A 25 12.29 7.69 11.56
C ASP A 25 11.95 9.07 12.10
N VAL A 26 11.15 9.81 11.35
CA VAL A 26 10.61 11.12 11.74
C VAL A 26 9.18 10.99 12.26
N CYS A 27 8.35 10.19 11.59
CA CYS A 27 6.97 9.90 11.98
C CYS A 27 6.46 8.59 11.35
N GLU A 28 5.50 7.95 12.03
CA GLU A 28 4.75 6.79 11.55
C GLU A 28 3.27 7.18 11.43
N VAL A 29 2.66 6.90 10.29
CA VAL A 29 1.27 7.23 9.96
C VAL A 29 0.68 6.07 9.16
N ASP A 30 -0.58 5.72 9.39
CA ASP A 30 -1.26 4.60 8.71
C ASP A 30 -2.03 5.03 7.45
N GLU A 31 -2.45 6.29 7.39
CA GLU A 31 -3.19 6.86 6.27
C GLU A 31 -2.27 7.39 5.15
N LEU A 32 -2.49 6.90 3.92
CA LEU A 32 -1.70 7.29 2.74
C LEU A 32 -1.80 8.79 2.44
N ASP A 33 -3.01 9.37 2.48
CA ASP A 33 -3.20 10.79 2.20
C ASP A 33 -2.44 11.67 3.22
N ALA A 34 -2.45 11.28 4.49
CA ALA A 34 -1.66 11.96 5.52
C ALA A 34 -0.15 11.85 5.26
N ILE A 35 0.36 10.68 4.85
CA ILE A 35 1.77 10.51 4.46
C ILE A 35 2.12 11.45 3.31
N VAL A 36 1.30 11.48 2.25
CA VAL A 36 1.53 12.33 1.07
C VAL A 36 1.57 13.81 1.46
N ARG A 37 0.63 14.27 2.30
CA ARG A 37 0.61 15.65 2.80
C ARG A 37 1.86 15.98 3.61
N LEU A 38 2.35 15.08 4.46
CA LEU A 38 3.57 15.31 5.25
C LEU A 38 4.81 15.44 4.35
N VAL A 39 4.93 14.58 3.33
CA VAL A 39 6.02 14.68 2.34
C VAL A 39 5.93 15.99 1.56
N ALA A 40 4.72 16.39 1.11
CA ALA A 40 4.51 17.64 0.36
C ALA A 40 4.86 18.89 1.20
N ASN A 41 4.67 18.82 2.52
CA ASN A 41 5.06 19.88 3.46
C ASN A 41 6.53 19.79 3.92
N GLY A 42 7.36 18.92 3.32
CA GLY A 42 8.80 18.88 3.54
C GLY A 42 9.24 18.13 4.81
N VAL A 43 8.38 17.30 5.41
CA VAL A 43 8.73 16.53 6.62
C VAL A 43 9.79 15.47 6.34
N GLY A 44 9.89 14.98 5.10
CA GLY A 44 10.89 13.99 4.68
C GLY A 44 10.46 13.24 3.43
N VAL A 45 10.88 11.97 3.33
CA VAL A 45 10.52 11.05 2.25
C VAL A 45 9.77 9.84 2.80
N ALA A 46 8.97 9.19 1.95
CA ALA A 46 8.24 7.99 2.32
C ALA A 46 8.22 6.98 1.17
N LEU A 47 8.33 5.69 1.52
CA LEU A 47 8.01 4.59 0.62
C LEU A 47 6.53 4.24 0.77
N VAL A 48 5.78 4.32 -0.32
CA VAL A 48 4.33 4.10 -0.36
C VAL A 48 3.95 3.27 -1.58
N PRO A 49 2.83 2.52 -1.58
CA PRO A 49 2.34 1.91 -2.80
C PRO A 49 1.93 3.02 -3.78
N GLU A 50 2.01 2.75 -5.08
CA GLU A 50 1.52 3.67 -6.09
C GLU A 50 0.00 3.89 -5.90
N PRO A 51 -0.44 5.10 -5.56
CA PRO A 51 -1.84 5.37 -5.28
C PRO A 51 -2.61 5.42 -6.60
N ARG A 52 -3.30 4.33 -6.95
CA ARG A 52 -4.13 4.29 -8.18
C ARG A 52 -5.30 5.27 -8.16
N ALA A 53 -5.70 5.76 -6.99
CA ALA A 53 -6.76 6.76 -6.83
C ALA A 53 -6.27 8.21 -7.05
N LEU A 54 -4.95 8.42 -7.20
CA LEU A 54 -4.38 9.71 -7.51
C LEU A 54 -4.03 9.74 -9.01
N ASP A 55 -4.76 10.55 -9.78
CA ASP A 55 -4.46 10.78 -11.20
C ASP A 55 -3.06 11.39 -11.40
N HIS A 56 -2.60 12.16 -10.40
CA HIS A 56 -1.27 12.76 -10.36
C HIS A 56 -0.84 12.97 -8.91
N TRP A 57 0.47 12.95 -8.68
CA TRP A 57 1.03 13.37 -7.41
C TRP A 57 0.79 14.87 -7.19
N PRO A 58 0.43 15.30 -5.98
CA PRO A 58 0.20 16.72 -5.69
C PRO A 58 1.48 17.54 -5.88
N SER A 59 1.31 18.85 -6.04
CA SER A 59 2.45 19.77 -6.15
C SER A 59 3.39 19.65 -4.95
N GLY A 60 4.69 19.75 -5.21
CA GLY A 60 5.72 19.56 -4.18
C GLY A 60 6.12 18.11 -3.93
N ILE A 61 5.46 17.13 -4.57
CA ILE A 61 5.88 15.73 -4.54
C ILE A 61 6.68 15.38 -5.80
N ARG A 62 7.81 14.71 -5.59
CA ARG A 62 8.51 13.96 -6.63
C ARG A 62 8.40 12.48 -6.31
N ALA A 63 7.72 11.73 -7.17
CA ALA A 63 7.69 10.27 -7.08
C ALA A 63 8.90 9.66 -7.80
N VAL A 64 9.45 8.60 -7.21
CA VAL A 64 10.56 7.82 -7.76
C VAL A 64 10.15 6.34 -7.67
N SER A 65 10.23 5.65 -8.80
CA SER A 65 9.94 4.22 -8.91
C SER A 65 10.99 3.39 -8.19
N LEU A 66 10.60 2.21 -7.70
CA LEU A 66 11.53 1.18 -7.22
C LEU A 66 12.04 0.27 -8.35
N ASP A 67 11.48 0.39 -9.55
CA ASP A 67 11.84 -0.36 -10.76
C ASP A 67 11.88 -1.88 -10.47
N GLU A 68 13.02 -2.53 -10.74
CA GLU A 68 13.21 -3.98 -10.51
C GLU A 68 13.07 -4.41 -9.05
N HIS A 69 13.09 -3.47 -8.11
CA HIS A 69 12.92 -3.72 -6.68
C HIS A 69 11.48 -3.51 -6.20
N THR A 70 10.55 -3.24 -7.13
CA THR A 70 9.13 -3.13 -6.82
C THR A 70 8.60 -4.44 -6.22
N PHE A 71 7.84 -4.32 -5.15
CA PHE A 71 7.15 -5.45 -4.53
C PHE A 71 5.65 -5.18 -4.48
N HIS A 72 4.88 -6.25 -4.51
CA HIS A 72 3.42 -6.18 -4.57
C HIS A 72 2.81 -6.78 -3.32
N ARG A 73 1.70 -6.17 -2.90
CA ARG A 73 0.86 -6.74 -1.86
C ARG A 73 -0.11 -7.74 -2.47
N ASP A 74 -0.17 -8.94 -1.91
CA ASP A 74 -1.23 -9.89 -2.22
C ASP A 74 -2.48 -9.57 -1.39
N ILE A 75 -3.60 -9.34 -2.07
CA ILE A 75 -4.90 -9.12 -1.45
C ILE A 75 -5.79 -10.32 -1.77
N GLY A 76 -6.28 -10.99 -0.74
CA GLY A 76 -7.17 -12.14 -0.86
C GLY A 76 -8.53 -11.89 -0.20
N VAL A 77 -9.54 -12.61 -0.66
CA VAL A 77 -10.87 -12.69 -0.03
C VAL A 77 -10.95 -13.98 0.77
N VAL A 78 -11.41 -13.89 2.02
CA VAL A 78 -11.64 -15.05 2.89
C VAL A 78 -13.10 -15.04 3.32
N TYR A 79 -13.80 -16.16 3.10
CA TYR A 79 -15.17 -16.38 3.55
C TYR A 79 -15.33 -17.80 4.08
N ARG A 80 -16.41 -18.04 4.85
CA ARG A 80 -16.72 -19.37 5.36
C ARG A 80 -17.56 -20.15 4.35
N GLY A 81 -17.04 -21.29 3.87
CA GLY A 81 -17.63 -22.06 2.78
C GLY A 81 -18.96 -22.76 3.09
N ASP A 82 -19.28 -22.98 4.37
CA ASP A 82 -20.48 -23.67 4.86
C ASP A 82 -21.58 -22.71 5.34
N SER A 83 -21.39 -21.40 5.14
CA SER A 83 -22.36 -20.39 5.59
C SER A 83 -23.42 -20.11 4.52
N PRO A 84 -24.68 -19.81 4.89
CA PRO A 84 -25.74 -19.43 3.94
C PRO A 84 -25.37 -18.23 3.04
N GLY A 85 -24.41 -17.40 3.45
CA GLY A 85 -23.90 -16.25 2.68
C GLY A 85 -22.80 -16.59 1.67
N HIS A 86 -22.44 -17.87 1.48
CA HIS A 86 -21.34 -18.27 0.60
C HIS A 86 -21.56 -17.87 -0.86
N GLU A 87 -22.80 -17.89 -1.37
CA GLU A 87 -23.11 -17.44 -2.74
C GLU A 87 -22.87 -15.95 -2.92
N ALA A 88 -23.33 -15.11 -1.98
CA ALA A 88 -23.08 -13.67 -2.01
C ALA A 88 -21.58 -13.35 -1.90
N ALA A 89 -20.86 -14.07 -1.04
CA ALA A 89 -19.41 -13.93 -0.92
C ALA A 89 -18.68 -14.33 -2.21
N ARG A 90 -19.11 -15.40 -2.88
CA ARG A 90 -18.60 -15.79 -4.19
C ARG A 90 -18.90 -14.77 -5.27
N ALA A 91 -20.14 -14.27 -5.34
CA ALA A 91 -20.53 -13.23 -6.29
C ALA A 91 -19.69 -11.96 -6.09
N LEU A 92 -19.51 -11.52 -4.84
CA LEU A 92 -18.62 -10.41 -4.51
C LEU A 92 -17.17 -10.70 -4.91
N THR A 93 -16.68 -11.91 -4.71
CA THR A 93 -15.31 -12.29 -5.11
C THR A 93 -15.15 -12.18 -6.63
N VAL A 94 -16.13 -12.64 -7.40
CA VAL A 94 -16.11 -12.52 -8.87
C VAL A 94 -16.10 -11.05 -9.28
N LEU A 95 -16.97 -10.22 -8.71
CA LEU A 95 -16.98 -8.78 -8.98
C LEU A 95 -15.65 -8.11 -8.60
N LEU A 96 -15.11 -8.44 -7.43
CA LEU A 96 -13.82 -7.91 -7.00
C LEU A 96 -12.69 -8.32 -7.94
N MET A 97 -12.72 -9.52 -8.53
CA MET A 97 -11.74 -9.97 -9.51
C MET A 97 -11.94 -9.31 -10.89
N GLU A 98 -13.18 -9.07 -11.31
CA GLU A 98 -13.51 -8.36 -12.56
C GLU A 98 -13.04 -6.90 -12.52
N TYR A 99 -13.23 -6.23 -11.37
CA TYR A 99 -12.80 -4.85 -11.15
C TYR A 99 -11.44 -4.73 -10.47
N ALA A 100 -10.76 -5.85 -10.17
CA ALA A 100 -9.41 -5.81 -9.63
C ALA A 100 -8.49 -5.21 -10.69
N PRO A 101 -7.73 -4.16 -10.39
CA PRO A 101 -6.71 -3.68 -11.31
C PRO A 101 -5.69 -4.79 -11.53
N GLN A 102 -5.43 -5.10 -12.81
CA GLN A 102 -4.32 -5.99 -13.18
C GLN A 102 -3.02 -5.40 -12.62
N GLY A 103 -2.25 -6.26 -11.96
CA GLY A 103 -1.01 -5.92 -11.25
C GLY A 103 -0.05 -5.12 -12.11
#